data_AF-A0A8T5L981-F1
#
_entry.id   AF-A0A8T5L981-F1
#
_cell.length_a   1.000
_cell.length_b   1.000
_cell.length_c   1.000
_cell.angle_alpha   90.00
_cell.angle_beta   90.00
_cell.angle_gamma   90.00
#
_symmetry.space_group_name_H-M   'P 1'
#
loop_
_entity.id
_entity.type
_entity.pdbx_description
1 polymer ?
#
loop_
_entity_poly.entity_id
_entity_poly.type
_entity_poly.pdbx_seq_one_letter_code
_entity_poly.pdbx_strand_id
1 'polypeptide(L)'
;MKKLTKKQLENIKTKLIPFWKKYWEIHRVYNDEILKLEKKMNKSLSLPIELEFFYVDGECVGIGAEDYSMREFFPLIQDLKIGT
;
A
#
# COMPACT_ATOMS: atom_id res chain seq x y z
N MET A 1 -30.75 12.20 1.07
CA MET A 1 -29.97 12.36 2.32
C MET A 1 -29.80 13.85 2.62
N LYS A 2 -30.03 14.30 3.87
CA LYS A 2 -29.76 15.69 4.26
C LYS A 2 -28.26 15.87 4.50
N LYS A 3 -27.67 16.95 3.96
CA LYS A 3 -26.27 17.31 4.23
C LYS A 3 -26.09 17.70 5.70
N LEU A 4 -24.95 17.31 6.26
CA LEU A 4 -24.53 17.75 7.60
C LEU A 4 -24.24 19.26 7.58
N THR A 5 -24.59 19.93 8.67
CA THR A 5 -24.17 21.32 8.91
C THR A 5 -22.67 21.39 9.24
N LYS A 6 -22.06 22.56 9.07
CA LYS A 6 -20.64 22.80 9.42
C LYS A 6 -20.33 22.40 10.88
N LYS A 7 -21.21 22.76 11.82
CA LYS A 7 -21.05 22.44 13.25
C LYS A 7 -21.11 20.93 13.51
N GLN A 8 -22.00 20.20 12.84
CA GLN A 8 -22.06 18.74 12.94
C GLN A 8 -20.80 18.09 12.37
N LEU A 9 -20.28 18.60 11.26
CA LEU A 9 -19.04 18.16 10.63
C LEU A 9 -17.83 18.31 11.58
N GLU A 10 -17.65 19.47 12.19
CA GLU A 10 -16.53 19.68 13.14
C GLU A 10 -16.62 18.77 14.37
N ASN A 11 -17.82 18.59 14.93
CA ASN A 11 -18.03 17.66 16.04
C ASN A 11 -17.70 16.21 15.65
N ILE A 12 -18.05 15.79 14.42
CA ILE A 12 -17.74 14.46 13.91
C ILE A 12 -16.23 14.31 13.69
N LYS A 13 -15.55 15.30 13.09
CA LYS A 13 -14.09 15.25 12.87
C LYS A 13 -13.35 14.98 14.18
N THR A 14 -13.67 15.70 15.25
CA THR A 14 -13.04 15.47 16.56
C THR A 14 -13.24 14.04 17.07
N LYS A 15 -14.44 13.47 16.86
CA LYS A 15 -14.73 12.08 17.22
C LYS A 15 -14.03 11.05 16.32
N LEU A 16 -13.68 11.42 15.09
CA LEU A 16 -12.95 10.56 14.15
C LEU A 16 -11.44 10.52 14.40
N ILE A 17 -10.86 11.53 15.07
CA ILE A 17 -9.41 11.60 15.34
C ILE A 17 -8.85 10.32 15.99
N PRO A 18 -9.46 9.72 17.03
CA PRO A 18 -8.93 8.50 17.64
C PRO A 18 -8.90 7.32 16.65
N PHE A 19 -9.93 7.19 15.81
CA PHE A 19 -9.99 6.15 14.79
C PHE A 19 -8.92 6.36 13.71
N TRP A 20 -8.72 7.61 13.28
CA TRP A 20 -7.67 7.96 12.33
C TRP A 20 -6.28 7.64 12.87
N LYS A 21 -6.01 7.97 14.14
CA LYS A 21 -4.75 7.61 14.81
C LYS A 21 -4.57 6.09 14.87
N LYS A 22 -5.61 5.36 15.27
CA LYS A 22 -5.55 3.90 15.35
C LYS A 22 -5.31 3.24 14.01
N TYR A 23 -5.92 3.78 12.95
CA TYR A 23 -5.66 3.37 11.58
C TYR A 23 -4.17 3.52 11.24
N TRP A 24 -3.56 4.69 11.51
CA TRP A 24 -2.14 4.91 11.23
C TRP A 24 -1.20 3.99 12.02
N GLU A 25 -1.54 3.67 13.26
CA GLU A 25 -0.77 2.69 14.05
C GLU A 25 -0.78 1.31 13.39
N ILE A 26 -1.96 0.83 12.99
CA ILE A 26 -2.12 -0.48 12.34
C ILE A 26 -1.43 -0.47 10.97
N HIS A 27 -1.66 0.58 10.19
CA HIS A 27 -1.10 0.73 8.84
C HIS A 27 0.42 0.82 8.87
N ARG A 28 1.00 1.41 9.90
CA ARG A 28 2.47 1.43 10.08
C ARG A 28 3.02 0.02 10.26
N VAL A 29 2.41 -0.79 11.14
CA VAL A 29 2.85 -2.18 11.36
C VAL A 29 2.74 -2.98 10.06
N TYR A 30 1.63 -2.82 9.33
CA TYR A 30 1.46 -3.44 8.02
C TYR A 30 2.58 -3.05 7.04
N ASN A 31 2.84 -1.75 6.88
CA ASN A 31 3.90 -1.26 6.00
C ASN A 31 5.28 -1.78 6.39
N ASP A 32 5.59 -1.82 7.69
CA ASP A 32 6.88 -2.34 8.18
C ASP A 32 7.06 -3.82 7.82
N GLU A 33 6.00 -4.63 7.86
CA GLU A 33 6.04 -6.03 7.43
C GLU A 33 6.16 -6.19 5.91
N ILE A 34 5.46 -5.36 5.12
CA ILE A 34 5.60 -5.33 3.66
C ILE A 34 7.04 -4.98 3.26
N LEU A 35 7.62 -3.93 3.84
CA LEU A 35 9.01 -3.53 3.55
C LEU A 35 10.02 -4.63 3.91
N LYS A 36 9.78 -5.39 4.99
CA LYS A 36 10.61 -6.55 5.33
C LYS A 36 10.49 -7.65 4.28
N LEU A 37 9.29 -7.87 3.73
CA LEU A 37 9.05 -8.87 2.70
C LEU A 37 9.70 -8.47 1.37
N GLU A 38 9.58 -7.21 0.96
CA GLU A 38 10.24 -6.67 -0.25
C GLU A 38 11.76 -6.80 -0.16
N LYS A 39 12.35 -6.44 0.98
CA LYS A 39 13.79 -6.65 1.23
C LYS A 39 14.20 -8.12 1.10
N LYS A 40 13.37 -9.06 1.60
CA LYS A 40 13.63 -10.50 1.44
C LYS A 40 13.53 -10.93 -0.02
N MET A 41 12.52 -10.44 -0.74
CA MET A 41 12.33 -10.69 -2.18
C MET A 41 13.54 -10.21 -2.99
N ASN A 42 13.93 -8.93 -2.85
CA ASN A 42 15.04 -8.36 -3.60
C ASN A 42 16.37 -9.05 -3.28
N LYS A 43 16.62 -9.34 -2.01
CA LYS A 43 17.79 -10.13 -1.60
C LYS A 43 17.79 -11.53 -2.22
N SER A 44 16.64 -12.21 -2.25
CA SER A 44 16.51 -13.57 -2.79
C SER A 44 16.73 -13.62 -4.29
N LEU A 45 16.25 -12.63 -5.03
CA LEU A 45 16.29 -12.62 -6.48
C LEU A 45 17.61 -12.03 -7.02
N SER A 46 18.31 -11.21 -6.22
CA SER A 46 19.60 -10.62 -6.59
C SER A 46 19.59 -9.96 -7.98
N LEU A 47 18.50 -9.26 -8.28
CA LEU A 47 18.31 -8.53 -9.53
C LEU A 47 19.01 -7.16 -9.46
N PRO A 48 19.39 -6.56 -10.61
CA PRO A 48 19.90 -5.19 -10.67
C PRO A 48 18.82 -4.12 -10.46
N ILE A 49 17.59 -4.53 -10.13
CA ILE A 49 16.42 -3.69 -9.92
C ILE A 49 15.76 -4.07 -8.61
N GLU A 50 15.22 -3.07 -7.91
CA GLU A 50 14.40 -3.29 -6.73
C GLU A 50 12.94 -3.47 -7.15
N LEU A 51 12.32 -4.51 -6.58
CA LEU A 51 10.91 -4.84 -6.79
C LEU A 51 10.09 -4.48 -5.55
N GLU A 52 8.84 -4.07 -5.76
CA GLU A 52 7.87 -3.76 -4.71
C GLU A 52 6.50 -4.39 -5.00
N PHE A 53 5.64 -4.45 -3.99
CA PHE A 53 4.24 -4.82 -4.15
C PHE A 53 3.39 -3.61 -4.55
N PHE A 54 2.57 -3.79 -5.58
CA PHE A 54 1.64 -2.76 -6.04
C PHE A 54 0.24 -3.00 -5.50
N TYR A 55 -0.41 -1.93 -5.04
CA TYR A 55 -1.75 -1.99 -4.46
C TYR A 55 -2.72 -1.05 -5.19
N VAL A 56 -3.96 -1.51 -5.39
CA VAL A 56 -5.10 -0.70 -5.87
C VAL A 56 -6.29 -0.98 -4.97
N ASP A 57 -6.92 0.07 -4.46
CA ASP A 57 -8.08 -0.01 -3.56
C ASP A 57 -7.88 -0.91 -2.32
N GLY A 58 -6.63 -1.04 -1.86
CA GLY A 58 -6.25 -1.85 -0.71
C GLY A 58 -5.94 -3.31 -1.03
N GLU A 59 -6.05 -3.73 -2.28
CA GLU A 59 -5.71 -5.08 -2.75
C GLU A 59 -4.34 -5.08 -3.43
N CYS A 60 -3.52 -6.09 -3.12
CA CYS A 60 -2.25 -6.30 -3.82
C CYS A 60 -2.57 -6.79 -5.24
N VAL A 61 -2.18 -6.02 -6.26
CA VAL A 61 -2.48 -6.32 -7.66
C VAL A 61 -1.29 -6.93 -8.41
N GLY A 62 -0.08 -6.91 -7.84
CA GLY A 62 1.09 -7.49 -8.48
C GLY A 62 2.43 -7.07 -7.89
N ILE A 63 3.50 -7.49 -8.54
CA ILE A 63 4.90 -7.17 -8.21
C ILE A 63 5.54 -6.53 -9.45
N GLY A 64 6.30 -5.46 -9.26
CA GLY A 64 6.98 -4.78 -10.37
C GLY A 64 8.19 -3.99 -9.90
N ALA A 65 8.91 -3.36 -10.84
CA ALA A 65 9.99 -2.46 -10.49
C ALA A 65 9.47 -1.24 -9.72
N GLU A 66 10.12 -0.95 -8.58
CA GLU A 66 9.87 0.23 -7.75
C GLU A 66 10.00 1.51 -8.59
N ASP A 67 11.15 1.67 -9.25
CA ASP A 67 11.38 2.77 -10.19
C ASP A 67 10.52 2.59 -11.45
N TYR A 68 9.67 3.58 -11.70
CA TYR A 68 8.81 3.63 -12.89
C TYR A 68 9.59 3.49 -14.20
N SER A 69 10.79 4.09 -14.29
CA SER A 69 11.64 4.01 -15.49
C SER A 69 12.14 2.59 -15.75
N MET A 70 12.31 1.78 -14.70
CA MET A 70 12.79 0.41 -14.81
C MET A 70 11.69 -0.59 -15.17
N ARG A 71 10.42 -0.14 -15.26
CA ARG A 71 9.28 -1.02 -15.58
C ARG A 71 9.26 -1.49 -17.04
N GLU A 72 10.03 -0.87 -17.92
CA GLU A 72 10.26 -1.42 -19.27
C GLU A 72 11.09 -2.71 -19.23
N PHE A 73 11.97 -2.84 -18.23
CA PHE A 73 12.83 -4.03 -18.03
C PHE A 73 12.17 -5.08 -17.14
N PHE A 74 11.36 -4.65 -16.17
CA PHE A 74 10.55 -5.54 -15.35
C PHE A 74 9.14 -4.95 -15.14
N PRO A 75 8.20 -5.30 -16.03
CA PRO A 75 6.85 -4.78 -15.97
C PRO A 75 6.11 -5.30 -14.73
N LEU A 76 4.99 -4.66 -14.39
CA LEU A 76 4.10 -5.15 -13.35
C LEU A 76 3.56 -6.54 -13.73
N ILE A 77 3.96 -7.56 -12.97
CA ILE A 77 3.39 -8.90 -13.05
C ILE A 77 2.19 -8.94 -12.11
N GLN A 78 1.00 -9.03 -12.69
CA GLN A 78 -0.25 -9.05 -11.94
C GLN A 78 -0.48 -10.39 -11.23
N ASP A 79 -1.19 -10.37 -10.10
CA ASP A 79 -1.49 -11.55 -9.27
C ASP A 79 -2.05 -12.74 -10.08
N LEU A 80 -2.99 -12.47 -11.01
CA LEU A 80 -3.57 -13.46 -11.94
C LEU A 80 -2.53 -14.19 -12.82
N LYS A 81 -1.31 -13.67 -12.94
CA LYS A 81 -0.20 -14.26 -13.72
C LYS A 81 0.87 -14.91 -12.82
N ILE A 82 0.78 -14.74 -11.50
CA ILE A 82 1.72 -15.31 -10.51
C ILE A 82 1.23 -16.67 -9.99
N GLY A 83 -0.01 -17.06 -10.29
CA GLY A 83 -0.51 -18.42 -10.09
C GLY A 83 -1.14 -18.66 -8.72
N THR A 84 -1.94 -17.70 -8.24
CA THR A 84 -2.88 -17.88 -7.14
C THR A 84 -4.10 -18.72 -7.53
#